data_AF-A0A354T791-F1
#
_entry.id   AF-A0A354T791-F1
#
_cell.length_a   1.000
_cell.length_b   1.000
_cell.length_c   1.000
_cell.angle_alpha   90.00
_cell.angle_beta   90.00
_cell.angle_gamma   90.00
#
_symmetry.space_group_name_H-M   'P 1'
#
loop_
_entity.id
_entity.type
_entity.pdbx_description
1 polymer ?
#
loop_
_entity_poly.entity_id
_entity_poly.type
_entity_poly.pdbx_seq_one_letter_code
_entity_poly.pdbx_strand_id
1 'polypeptide(L)'
;DSIVRGTTLKKSLLRILARTNPRRIIVCSTAPQIRYPDCYGIDMAELGKFIAFQAAVALLRERGMSHIVRDTYNACKAEMRKPKEEMRNAVKAVYAPFTDEEISARIAQMISPEETPWHGAVEVIYQTIPGLHQALGAEYGDWYFSGNYPTPGGYSVANQSFILYCEAKDGRAHEALL
;
A
#
# COMPACT_ATOMS: atom_id res chain seq x y z
N ASP A 1 -7.51 -14.12 -1.40
CA ASP A 1 -7.57 -13.65 0.01
C ASP A 1 -7.11 -12.21 0.10
N SER A 2 -5.84 -11.91 -0.22
CA SER A 2 -5.24 -10.59 -0.05
C SER A 2 -4.27 -10.26 -1.19
N ILE A 3 -3.88 -9.00 -1.30
CA ILE A 3 -2.90 -8.54 -2.29
C ILE A 3 -1.81 -7.74 -1.56
N VAL A 4 -0.64 -8.36 -1.36
CA VAL A 4 0.52 -7.70 -0.74
C VAL A 4 1.38 -7.00 -1.79
N ARG A 5 2.06 -7.78 -2.64
CA ARG A 5 3.01 -7.25 -3.65
C ARG A 5 2.43 -7.16 -5.07
N GLY A 6 1.29 -7.79 -5.32
CA GLY A 6 0.66 -7.86 -6.64
C GLY A 6 1.40 -8.70 -7.71
N THR A 7 2.62 -9.19 -7.42
CA THR A 7 3.46 -9.91 -8.40
C THR A 7 2.83 -11.20 -8.91
N THR A 8 2.19 -11.99 -8.03
CA THR A 8 1.50 -13.23 -8.42
C THR A 8 0.35 -12.97 -9.39
N LEU A 9 -0.43 -11.91 -9.14
CA LEU A 9 -1.49 -11.47 -10.05
C LEU A 9 -0.92 -11.03 -11.40
N LYS A 10 0.06 -10.10 -11.38
CA LYS A 10 0.66 -9.53 -12.58
C LYS A 10 1.36 -10.57 -13.47
N LYS A 11 2.19 -11.42 -12.88
CA LYS A 11 3.08 -12.33 -13.64
C LYS A 11 2.43 -13.66 -13.99
N SER A 12 1.46 -14.14 -13.20
CA SER A 12 0.90 -15.48 -13.36
C SER A 12 -0.60 -15.44 -13.65
N LEU A 13 -1.42 -15.11 -12.64
CA LEU A 13 -2.86 -15.35 -12.70
C LEU A 13 -3.55 -14.56 -13.81
N LEU A 14 -3.31 -13.25 -13.88
CA LEU A 14 -3.97 -12.40 -14.89
C LEU A 14 -3.50 -12.73 -16.31
N ARG A 15 -2.24 -13.16 -16.51
CA ARG A 15 -1.75 -13.62 -17.83
C ARG A 15 -2.43 -14.91 -18.27
N ILE A 16 -2.66 -15.85 -17.34
CA ILE A 16 -3.37 -17.11 -17.63
C ILE A 16 -4.84 -16.81 -17.97
N LEU A 17 -5.53 -16.03 -17.15
CA LEU A 17 -6.92 -15.68 -17.35
C LEU A 17 -7.15 -14.87 -18.65
N ALA A 18 -6.23 -13.96 -18.98
CA ALA A 18 -6.27 -13.17 -20.21
C ALA A 18 -6.31 -14.02 -21.49
N ARG A 19 -5.75 -15.24 -21.47
CA ARG A 19 -5.80 -16.17 -22.63
C ARG A 19 -7.20 -16.63 -22.98
N THR A 20 -8.14 -16.57 -22.03
CA THR A 20 -9.56 -16.86 -22.27
C THR A 20 -10.29 -15.70 -22.96
N ASN A 21 -9.57 -14.60 -23.25
CA ASN A 21 -10.05 -13.37 -23.89
C ASN A 21 -11.32 -12.75 -23.26
N PRO A 22 -11.38 -12.58 -21.92
CA PRO A 22 -12.56 -12.00 -21.29
C PRO A 22 -12.64 -10.49 -21.56
N ARG A 23 -13.85 -9.92 -21.58
CA ARG A 23 -14.00 -8.46 -21.69
C ARG A 23 -13.48 -7.73 -20.44
N ARG A 24 -13.60 -8.36 -19.27
CA ARG A 24 -13.16 -7.82 -17.98
C ARG A 24 -12.77 -8.94 -17.03
N ILE A 25 -11.75 -8.71 -16.22
CA ILE A 25 -11.37 -9.54 -15.07
C ILE A 25 -11.55 -8.69 -13.82
N ILE A 26 -12.34 -9.17 -12.86
CA ILE A 26 -12.55 -8.52 -11.56
C ILE A 26 -11.88 -9.38 -10.49
N VAL A 27 -10.96 -8.78 -9.72
CA VAL A 27 -10.27 -9.42 -8.61
C VAL A 27 -10.82 -8.87 -7.31
N CYS A 28 -11.48 -9.73 -6.53
CA CYS A 28 -12.02 -9.37 -5.22
C CYS A 28 -11.06 -9.84 -4.11
N SER A 29 -10.45 -8.90 -3.39
CA SER A 29 -9.68 -9.15 -2.17
C SER A 29 -10.64 -9.20 -0.98
N THR A 30 -10.56 -10.29 -0.21
CA THR A 30 -11.36 -10.44 1.03
C THR A 30 -10.77 -9.67 2.20
N ALA A 31 -9.54 -9.17 2.05
CA ALA A 31 -8.90 -8.24 2.97
C ALA A 31 -8.92 -6.80 2.42
N PRO A 32 -8.90 -5.77 3.27
CA PRO A 32 -8.59 -4.41 2.87
C PRO A 32 -7.19 -4.26 2.26
N GLN A 33 -6.91 -3.08 1.72
CA GLN A 33 -5.61 -2.77 1.15
C GLN A 33 -4.53 -2.81 2.23
N ILE A 34 -3.52 -3.64 2.03
CA ILE A 34 -2.39 -3.71 2.95
C ILE A 34 -1.46 -2.53 2.68
N ARG A 35 -1.43 -1.58 3.63
CA ARG A 35 -0.78 -0.28 3.50
C ARG A 35 0.44 -0.13 4.41
N TYR A 36 0.48 -0.80 5.55
CA TYR A 36 1.52 -0.59 6.56
C TYR A 36 2.18 -1.92 6.97
N PRO A 37 3.46 -1.88 7.43
CA PRO A 37 4.18 -3.08 7.80
C PRO A 37 3.59 -3.75 9.04
N ASP A 38 3.75 -5.07 9.15
CA ASP A 38 3.44 -5.78 10.40
C ASP A 38 4.67 -5.86 11.30
N CYS A 39 4.45 -5.75 12.62
CA CYS A 39 5.50 -5.86 13.63
C CYS A 39 5.17 -6.88 14.74
N TYR A 40 4.17 -7.73 14.53
CA TYR A 40 3.66 -8.67 15.54
C TYR A 40 3.81 -10.14 15.09
N GLY A 41 4.74 -10.41 14.18
CA GLY A 41 5.14 -11.76 13.79
C GLY A 41 4.90 -12.13 12.33
N ILE A 42 4.34 -11.24 11.51
CA ILE A 42 4.15 -11.47 10.07
C ILE A 42 5.29 -10.81 9.28
N ASP A 43 5.91 -11.55 8.36
CA ASP A 43 7.01 -11.07 7.53
C ASP A 43 6.53 -10.07 6.45
N MET A 44 6.28 -8.84 6.90
CA MET A 44 5.79 -7.71 6.10
C MET A 44 6.49 -6.42 6.52
N ALA A 45 7.83 -6.40 6.50
CA ALA A 45 8.60 -5.26 7.03
C ALA A 45 8.86 -4.13 6.00
N GLU A 46 8.93 -4.47 4.72
CA GLU A 46 9.40 -3.54 3.67
C GLU A 46 8.23 -2.85 2.95
N LEU A 47 7.94 -1.61 3.37
CA LEU A 47 6.84 -0.80 2.84
C LEU A 47 6.91 -0.63 1.31
N GLY A 48 8.12 -0.44 0.76
CA GLY A 48 8.36 -0.28 -0.67
C GLY A 48 7.92 -1.47 -1.54
N LYS A 49 7.65 -2.64 -0.95
CA LYS A 49 7.17 -3.84 -1.65
C LYS A 49 5.65 -3.95 -1.70
N PHE A 50 4.90 -3.12 -0.97
CA PHE A 50 3.44 -3.19 -0.96
C PHE A 50 2.86 -2.48 -2.19
N ILE A 51 1.97 -3.17 -2.90
CA ILE A 51 1.40 -2.65 -4.13
C ILE A 51 0.54 -1.41 -3.87
N ALA A 52 -0.15 -1.35 -2.71
CA ALA A 52 -0.93 -0.17 -2.32
C ALA A 52 -0.04 1.04 -2.03
N PHE A 53 1.12 0.83 -1.40
CA PHE A 53 2.09 1.90 -1.19
C PHE A 53 2.68 2.39 -2.51
N GLN A 54 3.10 1.48 -3.39
CA GLN A 54 3.62 1.84 -4.72
C GLN A 54 2.58 2.58 -5.56
N ALA A 55 1.31 2.18 -5.47
CA ALA A 55 0.20 2.86 -6.14
C ALA A 55 0.01 4.30 -5.62
N ALA A 56 0.00 4.50 -4.30
CA ALA A 56 -0.14 5.83 -3.71
C ALA A 56 1.04 6.75 -4.09
N VAL A 57 2.28 6.27 -4.00
CA VAL A 57 3.47 7.04 -4.41
C VAL A 57 3.42 7.39 -5.91
N ALA A 58 3.00 6.45 -6.76
CA ALA A 58 2.84 6.72 -8.18
C ALA A 58 1.79 7.80 -8.47
N LEU A 59 0.65 7.76 -7.77
CA LEU A 59 -0.40 8.79 -7.88
C LEU A 59 0.09 10.16 -7.40
N LEU A 60 0.84 10.22 -6.29
CA LEU A 60 1.42 11.48 -5.82
C LEU A 60 2.31 12.12 -6.89
N ARG A 61 3.16 11.31 -7.53
CA ARG A 61 4.04 11.77 -8.60
C ARG A 61 3.26 12.25 -9.82
N GLU A 62 2.29 11.47 -10.27
CA GLU A 62 1.46 11.80 -11.45
C GLU A 62 0.64 13.09 -11.25
N ARG A 63 0.29 13.42 -10.00
CA ARG A 63 -0.44 14.66 -9.64
C ARG A 63 0.47 15.83 -9.25
N GLY A 64 1.79 15.71 -9.37
CA GLY A 64 2.73 16.75 -8.95
C GLY A 64 2.77 17.00 -7.43
N MET A 65 2.34 16.01 -6.64
CA MET A 65 2.28 16.06 -5.17
C MET A 65 3.48 15.37 -4.51
N SER A 66 4.61 15.22 -5.21
CA SER A 66 5.82 14.57 -4.70
C SER A 66 6.34 15.19 -3.39
N HIS A 67 6.07 16.48 -3.15
CA HIS A 67 6.40 17.15 -1.90
C HIS A 67 5.84 16.42 -0.65
N ILE A 68 4.68 15.74 -0.76
CA ILE A 68 4.10 14.96 0.34
C ILE A 68 5.04 13.84 0.78
N VAL A 69 5.76 13.18 -0.14
CA VAL A 69 6.73 12.14 0.22
C VAL A 69 7.87 12.73 1.05
N ARG A 70 8.41 13.87 0.62
CA ARG A 70 9.49 14.60 1.32
C ARG A 70 9.03 15.09 2.69
N ASP A 71 7.84 15.66 2.78
CA ASP A 71 7.28 16.17 4.03
C ASP A 71 6.98 15.03 5.00
N THR A 72 6.45 13.91 4.49
CA THR A 72 6.25 12.68 5.25
C THR A 72 7.58 12.14 5.76
N TYR A 73 8.64 12.18 4.96
CA TYR A 73 9.97 11.71 5.36
C TYR A 73 10.54 12.54 6.52
N ASN A 74 10.42 13.86 6.42
CA ASN A 74 10.83 14.76 7.50
C ASN A 74 9.97 14.57 8.76
N ALA A 75 8.65 14.38 8.60
CA ALA A 75 7.75 14.07 9.70
C ALA A 75 8.11 12.74 10.37
N CYS A 76 8.37 11.68 9.61
CA CYS A 76 8.83 10.39 10.15
C CYS A 76 10.11 10.57 10.97
N LYS A 77 11.11 11.30 10.47
CA LYS A 77 12.34 11.58 11.23
C LYS A 77 12.08 12.38 12.51
N ALA A 78 11.10 13.29 12.50
CA ALA A 78 10.70 14.03 13.69
C ALA A 78 10.00 13.13 14.72
N GLU A 79 9.08 12.26 14.28
CA GLU A 79 8.43 11.26 15.14
C GLU A 79 9.45 10.32 15.78
N MET A 80 10.48 9.89 15.03
CA MET A 80 11.54 9.01 15.54
C MET A 80 12.39 9.63 16.67
N ARG A 81 12.30 10.94 16.92
CA ARG A 81 12.98 11.62 18.04
C ARG A 81 12.14 11.71 19.31
N LYS A 82 10.85 11.40 19.23
CA LYS A 82 9.93 11.45 20.37
C LYS A 82 10.04 10.17 21.21
N PRO A 83 9.61 10.21 22.48
CA PRO A 83 9.29 8.98 23.22
C PRO A 83 8.30 8.13 22.43
N LYS A 84 8.40 6.80 22.52
CA LYS A 84 7.56 5.87 21.73
C LYS A 84 6.08 6.14 21.94
N GLU A 85 5.71 6.43 23.19
CA GLU A 85 4.35 6.68 23.66
C GLU A 85 3.71 7.91 23.03
N GLU A 86 4.52 8.86 22.55
CA GLU A 86 4.08 10.09 21.88
C GLU A 86 4.16 10.01 20.34
N MET A 87 4.76 8.95 19.81
CA MET A 87 4.91 8.78 18.37
C MET A 87 3.57 8.62 17.67
N ARG A 88 3.49 9.15 16.46
CA ARG A 88 2.36 8.94 15.54
C ARG A 88 2.85 8.34 14.24
N ASN A 89 1.95 7.66 13.52
CA ASN A 89 2.23 7.17 12.17
C ASN A 89 2.14 8.32 11.16
N ALA A 90 3.29 8.90 10.79
CA ALA A 90 3.35 9.97 9.79
C ALA A 90 3.09 9.46 8.37
N VAL A 91 3.33 8.17 8.10
CA VAL A 91 3.17 7.53 6.78
C VAL A 91 1.74 7.62 6.25
N LYS A 92 0.75 7.81 7.13
CA LYS A 92 -0.66 8.07 6.75
C LYS A 92 -0.81 9.21 5.75
N ALA A 93 0.06 10.21 5.79
CA ALA A 93 0.04 11.35 4.87
C ALA A 93 0.21 10.95 3.40
N VAL A 94 0.87 9.82 3.11
CA VAL A 94 1.03 9.30 1.73
C VAL A 94 -0.31 8.89 1.11
N TYR A 95 -1.23 8.39 1.94
CA TYR A 95 -2.52 7.88 1.49
C TYR A 95 -3.64 8.90 1.61
N ALA A 96 -3.51 9.89 2.50
CA ALA A 96 -4.55 10.87 2.81
C ALA A 96 -5.15 11.62 1.60
N PRO A 97 -4.42 11.91 0.50
CA PRO A 97 -4.98 12.58 -0.67
C PRO A 97 -5.88 11.71 -1.55
N PHE A 98 -6.01 10.41 -1.26
CA PHE A 98 -6.68 9.45 -2.15
C PHE A 98 -7.79 8.69 -1.44
N THR A 99 -8.83 8.40 -2.20
CA THR A 99 -9.84 7.41 -1.85
C THR A 99 -9.31 5.98 -2.00
N ASP A 100 -9.96 5.04 -1.33
CA ASP A 100 -9.63 3.62 -1.47
C ASP A 100 -9.85 3.15 -2.93
N GLU A 101 -10.86 3.68 -3.61
CA GLU A 101 -11.17 3.41 -5.02
C GLU A 101 -10.08 3.90 -5.96
N GLU A 102 -9.53 5.10 -5.74
CA GLU A 102 -8.43 5.63 -6.55
C GLU A 102 -7.18 4.75 -6.45
N ILE A 103 -6.82 4.34 -5.23
CA ILE A 103 -5.69 3.42 -5.02
C ILE A 103 -6.00 2.06 -5.67
N SER A 104 -7.23 1.55 -5.53
CA SER A 104 -7.64 0.28 -6.14
C SER A 104 -7.55 0.31 -7.67
N ALA A 105 -8.02 1.39 -8.30
CA ALA A 105 -7.92 1.60 -9.73
C ALA A 105 -6.47 1.68 -10.19
N ARG A 106 -5.60 2.36 -9.42
CA ARG A 106 -4.17 2.41 -9.73
C ARG A 106 -3.51 1.03 -9.59
N ILE A 107 -3.85 0.26 -8.55
CA ILE A 107 -3.34 -1.11 -8.40
C ILE A 107 -3.76 -1.96 -9.61
N ALA A 108 -5.02 -1.86 -10.05
CA ALA A 108 -5.53 -2.57 -11.23
C ALA A 108 -4.71 -2.26 -12.50
N GLN A 109 -4.36 -0.99 -12.72
CA GLN A 109 -3.45 -0.61 -13.81
C GLN A 109 -2.06 -1.27 -13.65
N MET A 110 -1.48 -1.21 -12.44
CA MET A 110 -0.12 -1.71 -12.19
C MET A 110 0.03 -3.23 -12.34
N ILE A 111 -1.02 -3.99 -12.02
CA ILE A 111 -1.04 -5.45 -12.14
C ILE A 111 -1.57 -5.94 -13.48
N SER A 112 -2.09 -5.04 -14.33
CA SER A 112 -2.61 -5.43 -15.63
C SER A 112 -1.50 -6.10 -16.46
N PRO A 113 -1.79 -7.24 -17.13
CA PRO A 113 -0.84 -7.91 -18.00
C PRO A 113 -0.31 -6.98 -19.09
N GLU A 114 1.01 -6.81 -19.13
CA GLU A 114 1.73 -6.15 -20.22
C GLU A 114 2.15 -7.19 -21.28
N GLU A 115 2.31 -6.75 -22.53
CA GLU A 115 2.80 -7.58 -23.64
C GLU A 115 1.92 -8.82 -23.88
N THR A 116 0.61 -8.61 -24.01
CA THR A 116 -0.40 -9.65 -24.30
C THR A 116 -1.34 -9.18 -25.42
N PRO A 117 -1.90 -10.08 -26.26
CA PRO A 117 -2.94 -9.72 -27.23
C PRO A 117 -4.30 -9.42 -26.60
N TRP A 118 -4.43 -9.59 -25.28
CA TRP A 118 -5.67 -9.33 -24.55
C TRP A 118 -5.88 -7.82 -24.31
N HIS A 119 -7.08 -7.33 -24.62
CA HIS A 119 -7.47 -5.90 -24.51
C HIS A 119 -8.59 -5.64 -23.50
N GLY A 120 -8.89 -6.61 -22.62
CA GLY A 120 -9.87 -6.42 -21.56
C GLY A 120 -9.39 -5.51 -20.44
N ALA A 121 -10.29 -5.19 -19.52
CA ALA A 121 -9.97 -4.39 -18.34
C ALA A 121 -9.74 -5.27 -17.10
N VAL A 122 -8.81 -4.87 -16.24
CA VAL A 122 -8.67 -5.40 -14.88
C VAL A 122 -9.32 -4.42 -13.91
N GLU A 123 -10.08 -4.94 -12.97
CA GLU A 123 -10.67 -4.21 -11.85
C GLU A 123 -10.28 -4.92 -10.55
N VAL A 124 -9.97 -4.17 -9.51
CA VAL A 124 -9.65 -4.73 -8.19
C VAL A 124 -10.59 -4.11 -7.17
N ILE A 125 -11.30 -4.96 -6.43
CA ILE A 125 -12.21 -4.58 -5.36
C ILE A 125 -11.63 -5.10 -4.05
N TYR A 126 -11.50 -4.24 -3.06
CA TYR A 126 -11.04 -4.61 -1.72
C TYR A 126 -12.23 -4.60 -0.75
N GLN A 127 -12.18 -5.50 0.23
CA GLN A 127 -13.00 -5.36 1.43
C GLN A 127 -12.66 -4.03 2.13
N THR A 128 -13.65 -3.39 2.75
CA THR A 128 -13.43 -2.13 3.49
C THR A 128 -13.03 -2.43 4.94
N ILE A 129 -12.31 -1.51 5.60
CA ILE A 129 -12.01 -1.66 7.04
C ILE A 129 -13.30 -1.71 7.88
N PRO A 130 -14.32 -0.86 7.66
CA PRO A 130 -15.62 -1.02 8.31
C PRO A 130 -16.26 -2.39 8.07
N GLY A 131 -16.21 -2.89 6.83
CA GLY A 131 -16.73 -4.21 6.48
C GLY A 131 -15.99 -5.36 7.18
N LEU A 132 -14.67 -5.23 7.36
CA LEU A 132 -13.87 -6.17 8.15
C LEU A 132 -14.37 -6.22 9.61
N HIS A 133 -14.54 -5.08 10.26
CA HIS A 133 -15.02 -5.02 11.65
C HIS A 133 -16.47 -5.45 11.79
N GLN A 134 -17.31 -5.21 10.80
CA GLN A 134 -18.68 -5.74 10.78
C GLN A 134 -18.69 -7.26 10.72
N ALA A 135 -17.76 -7.87 9.97
CA ALA A 135 -17.70 -9.32 9.78
C ALA A 135 -17.04 -10.05 10.96
N LEU A 136 -16.01 -9.48 11.59
CA LEU A 136 -15.22 -10.13 12.63
C LEU A 136 -15.53 -9.61 14.04
N GLY A 137 -15.72 -8.31 14.20
CA GLY A 137 -15.77 -7.62 15.50
C GLY A 137 -14.79 -6.44 15.56
N ALA A 138 -15.07 -5.49 16.46
CA ALA A 138 -14.24 -4.29 16.63
C ALA A 138 -12.93 -4.57 17.40
N GLU A 139 -12.87 -5.69 18.11
CA GLU A 139 -11.72 -6.15 18.89
C GLU A 139 -10.57 -6.71 18.02
N TYR A 140 -10.86 -7.06 16.77
CA TYR A 140 -9.85 -7.57 15.83
C TYR A 140 -9.05 -6.42 15.24
N GLY A 141 -7.73 -6.54 15.27
CA GLY A 141 -6.87 -5.45 14.82
C GLY A 141 -6.81 -5.27 13.31
N ASP A 142 -6.62 -4.02 12.89
CA ASP A 142 -6.63 -3.57 11.50
C ASP A 142 -5.34 -2.82 11.11
N TRP A 143 -4.31 -2.85 11.95
CA TRP A 143 -3.20 -1.88 11.94
C TRP A 143 -2.41 -1.83 10.63
N TYR A 144 -2.23 -2.95 9.92
CA TYR A 144 -1.56 -2.97 8.61
C TYR A 144 -2.46 -2.48 7.46
N PHE A 145 -3.76 -2.27 7.70
CA PHE A 145 -4.70 -1.60 6.80
C PHE A 145 -4.89 -0.11 7.16
N SER A 146 -5.16 0.17 8.44
CA SER A 146 -5.54 1.48 8.97
C SER A 146 -4.36 2.36 9.36
N GLY A 147 -3.21 1.74 9.66
CA GLY A 147 -2.05 2.39 10.23
C GLY A 147 -2.21 2.74 11.72
N ASN A 148 -3.27 2.25 12.38
CA ASN A 148 -3.52 2.40 13.82
C ASN A 148 -2.94 1.21 14.58
N TYR A 149 -1.66 1.28 14.92
CA TYR A 149 -1.02 0.22 15.68
C TYR A 149 -1.52 0.18 17.13
N PRO A 150 -1.74 -1.02 17.70
CA PRO A 150 -2.19 -1.18 19.09
C PRO A 150 -1.08 -0.89 20.11
N THR A 151 0.19 -0.84 19.68
CA THR A 151 1.31 -0.51 20.56
C THR A 151 2.18 0.61 20.01
N PRO A 152 2.81 1.42 20.88
CA PRO A 152 3.75 2.48 20.48
C PRO A 152 4.87 2.00 19.55
N GLY A 153 5.34 0.76 19.73
CA GLY A 153 6.37 0.16 18.89
C GLY A 153 5.98 0.04 17.41
N GLY A 154 4.69 -0.14 17.11
CA GLY A 154 4.22 -0.26 15.73
C GLY A 154 4.35 1.03 14.92
N TYR A 155 4.15 2.19 15.55
CA TYR A 155 4.39 3.48 14.89
C TYR A 155 5.87 3.69 14.56
N SER A 156 6.78 3.27 15.44
CA SER A 156 8.21 3.29 15.16
C SER A 156 8.55 2.43 13.93
N VAL A 157 7.96 1.24 13.80
CA VAL A 157 8.18 0.37 12.64
C VAL A 157 7.65 0.99 11.35
N ALA A 158 6.45 1.56 11.35
CA ALA A 158 5.90 2.24 10.17
C ALA A 158 6.77 3.42 9.72
N ASN A 159 7.11 4.33 10.64
CA ASN A 159 7.94 5.50 10.35
C ASN A 159 9.35 5.09 9.89
N GLN A 160 9.98 4.12 10.57
CA GLN A 160 11.31 3.61 10.18
C GLN A 160 11.28 2.95 8.81
N SER A 161 10.25 2.15 8.49
CA SER A 161 10.12 1.50 7.19
C SER A 161 10.00 2.52 6.05
N PHE A 162 9.29 3.63 6.28
CA PHE A 162 9.21 4.73 5.31
C PHE A 162 10.54 5.48 5.15
N ILE A 163 11.27 5.75 6.24
CA ILE A 163 12.62 6.33 6.21
C ILE A 163 13.55 5.44 5.38
N LEU A 164 13.58 4.13 5.65
CA LEU A 164 14.40 3.16 4.93
C LEU A 164 14.01 3.10 3.44
N TYR A 165 12.72 3.17 3.13
CA TYR A 165 12.25 3.26 1.75
C TYR A 165 12.85 4.49 1.07
N CYS A 166 12.77 5.67 1.66
CA CYS A 166 13.29 6.93 1.11
C CYS A 166 14.82 6.95 0.97
N GLU A 167 15.54 6.31 1.89
CA GLU A 167 17.01 6.28 1.92
C GLU A 167 17.62 5.13 1.10
N ALA A 168 16.78 4.22 0.59
CA ALA A 168 17.24 3.12 -0.24
C ALA A 168 17.92 3.63 -1.52
N LYS A 169 19.11 3.10 -1.82
CA LYS A 169 19.94 3.50 -2.98
C LYS A 169 19.40 3.04 -4.35
N ASP A 170 18.24 2.37 -4.38
CA ASP A 170 17.70 1.69 -5.56
C ASP A 170 16.99 2.60 -6.59
N GLY A 171 17.36 3.90 -6.64
CA GLY A 171 16.94 4.88 -7.66
C GLY A 171 15.48 5.38 -7.54
N ARG A 172 14.51 4.47 -7.37
CA ARG A 172 13.07 4.81 -7.28
C ARG A 172 12.69 5.60 -6.03
N ALA A 173 13.47 5.45 -4.96
CA ALA A 173 13.28 6.15 -3.69
C ALA A 173 13.80 7.60 -3.74
N HIS A 174 14.93 7.81 -4.41
CA HIS A 174 15.54 9.13 -4.58
C HIS A 174 14.69 10.03 -5.49
N GLU A 175 14.08 9.47 -6.54
CA GLU A 175 13.10 10.19 -7.38
C GLU A 175 11.85 10.63 -6.61
N ALA A 176 11.43 9.87 -5.60
CA ALA A 176 10.25 10.22 -4.82
C ALA A 176 10.50 11.40 -3.84
N LEU A 177 11.77 11.71 -3.55
CA LEU A 177 12.18 12.83 -2.69
C LEU A 177 12.49 14.13 -3.45
N LEU A 178 12.65 14.04 -4.78
CA LEU A 178 12.90 15.16 -5.70
C LEU A 178 11.59 15.81 -6.15
#